data_AF-A0A9D6JAI4-F1
#
_entry.id   AF-A0A9D6JAI4-F1
#
_cell.length_a   1.000
_cell.length_b   1.000
_cell.length_c   1.000
_cell.angle_alpha   90.00
_cell.angle_beta   90.00
_cell.angle_gamma   90.00
#
_symmetry.space_group_name_H-M   'P 1'
#
loop_
_entity.id
_entity.type
_entity.pdbx_description
1 polymer ?
#
loop_
_entity_poly.entity_id
_entity_poly.type
_entity_poly.pdbx_seq_one_letter_code
_entity_poly.pdbx_strand_id
1 'polypeptide(L)'
;PRAAVTIQGHPVTVRKDGTFRLRVALPDGTQTITIDATSPDGRHVRTVTPIVTLAWSGSLTSTAHGSPRATGRRMAPKPESGGAS
;
A
#
# COMPACT_ATOMS: atom_id res chain seq x y z
N PRO A 1 14.63 -30.08 -15.20
CA PRO A 1 14.47 -29.50 -13.85
C PRO A 1 13.60 -28.22 -13.85
N ARG A 2 12.36 -28.31 -13.38
CA ARG A 2 11.53 -27.14 -13.03
C ARG A 2 10.92 -27.37 -11.66
N ALA A 3 11.32 -26.60 -10.66
CA ALA A 3 10.69 -26.65 -9.35
C ALA A 3 9.28 -26.04 -9.42
N ALA A 4 8.35 -26.60 -8.65
CA ALA A 4 7.12 -25.89 -8.32
C ALA A 4 7.43 -24.94 -7.17
N VAL A 5 7.05 -23.67 -7.30
CA VAL A 5 7.28 -22.67 -6.25
C VAL A 5 5.93 -22.09 -5.82
N THR A 6 5.69 -22.05 -4.52
CA THR A 6 4.59 -21.31 -3.92
C THR A 6 5.15 -20.18 -3.05
N ILE A 7 4.45 -19.06 -3.04
CA ILE A 7 4.75 -17.90 -2.19
C ILE A 7 3.49 -17.58 -1.41
N GLN A 8 3.54 -17.61 -0.09
CA GLN A 8 2.38 -17.46 0.79
C GLN A 8 1.24 -18.41 0.39
N GLY A 9 1.58 -19.66 0.01
CA GLY A 9 0.63 -20.66 -0.48
C GLY A 9 0.16 -20.48 -1.93
N HIS A 10 0.54 -19.40 -2.63
CA HIS A 10 0.12 -19.14 -4.01
C HIS A 10 1.18 -19.58 -5.01
N PRO A 11 0.83 -20.38 -6.05
CA PRO A 11 1.80 -20.83 -7.04
C PRO A 11 2.33 -19.67 -7.88
N VAL A 12 3.63 -19.71 -8.22
CA VAL A 12 4.28 -18.73 -9.11
C VAL A 12 4.95 -19.39 -10.30
N THR A 13 5.00 -18.66 -11.42
CA THR A 13 5.71 -19.13 -12.62
C THR A 13 7.22 -18.99 -12.44
N VAL A 14 7.91 -20.12 -12.49
CA VAL A 14 9.37 -20.19 -12.49
C VAL A 14 9.88 -20.23 -13.93
N ARG A 15 10.86 -19.38 -14.25
CA ARG A 15 11.50 -19.35 -15.57
C ARG A 15 12.39 -20.57 -15.78
N LYS A 16 12.78 -20.81 -17.04
CA LYS A 16 13.70 -21.91 -17.39
C LYS A 16 15.05 -21.82 -16.67
N ASP A 17 15.49 -20.61 -16.33
CA ASP A 17 16.73 -20.34 -15.58
C ASP A 17 16.59 -20.51 -14.05
N GLY A 18 15.41 -20.91 -13.56
CA GLY A 18 15.13 -21.08 -12.14
C GLY A 18 14.74 -19.79 -11.41
N THR A 19 14.75 -18.63 -12.08
CA THR A 19 14.35 -17.36 -11.46
C THR A 19 12.84 -17.16 -11.48
N PHE A 20 12.35 -16.37 -10.52
CA PHE A 20 10.98 -15.88 -10.48
C PHE A 20 10.97 -14.44 -9.92
N ARG A 21 9.87 -13.72 -10.11
CA ARG A 21 9.68 -12.35 -9.59
C ARG A 21 8.23 -12.20 -9.13
N LEU A 22 8.03 -11.44 -8.06
CA LEU A 22 6.73 -11.09 -7.51
C LEU A 22 6.71 -9.59 -7.17
N ARG A 23 5.55 -8.96 -7.28
CA ARG A 23 5.26 -7.66 -6.67
C ARG A 23 4.35 -7.91 -5.48
N VAL A 24 4.76 -7.42 -4.32
CA VAL A 24 3.96 -7.42 -3.09
C VAL A 24 3.70 -5.99 -2.69
N ALA A 25 2.53 -5.73 -2.10
CA ALA A 25 2.37 -4.55 -1.27
C ALA A 25 3.20 -4.78 0.00
N LEU A 26 3.96 -3.78 0.41
CA LEU A 26 4.64 -3.75 1.71
C LEU A 26 4.01 -2.60 2.50
N PRO A 27 2.96 -2.87 3.31
CA PRO A 27 2.48 -1.91 4.28
C PRO A 27 3.58 -1.59 5.30
N ASP A 28 3.41 -0.49 6.03
CA ASP A 28 4.29 -0.19 7.16
C ASP A 28 4.32 -1.35 8.16
N GLY A 29 5.51 -1.58 8.72
CA GLY A 29 5.77 -2.68 9.63
C GLY A 29 6.55 -3.83 8.99
N THR A 30 6.40 -5.02 9.57
CA THR A 30 7.17 -6.20 9.18
C THR A 30 6.30 -7.20 8.43
N GLN A 31 6.82 -7.68 7.30
CA GLN A 31 6.21 -8.71 6.48
C GLN A 31 7.10 -9.94 6.42
N THR A 32 6.53 -11.08 6.85
CA THR A 32 7.14 -12.40 6.73
C THR A 32 6.58 -13.08 5.47
N ILE A 33 7.45 -13.44 4.53
CA ILE A 33 7.04 -14.03 3.25
C ILE A 33 7.54 -15.47 3.19
N THR A 34 6.64 -16.45 3.27
CA THR A 34 6.99 -17.87 3.16
C THR A 34 7.08 -18.27 1.69
N ILE A 35 8.17 -18.94 1.32
CA ILE A 35 8.42 -19.45 -0.03
C ILE A 35 8.74 -20.93 0.07
N ASP A 36 7.96 -21.79 -0.60
CA ASP A 36 8.26 -23.21 -0.71
C ASP A 36 8.65 -23.55 -2.14
N ALA A 37 9.77 -24.26 -2.28
CA ALA A 37 10.24 -24.80 -3.55
C ALA A 37 10.25 -26.32 -3.49
N THR A 38 9.44 -26.95 -4.34
CA THR A 38 9.31 -28.41 -4.47
C THR A 38 10.02 -28.88 -5.74
N SER A 39 10.85 -29.92 -5.61
CA SER A 39 11.52 -30.54 -6.76
C SER A 39 10.52 -31.14 -7.76
N PRO A 40 10.90 -31.32 -9.04
CA PRO A 40 9.97 -31.82 -10.06
C PRO A 40 9.41 -33.22 -9.76
N ASP A 41 10.13 -34.03 -8.99
CA ASP A 41 9.74 -35.37 -8.56
C ASP A 41 8.98 -35.39 -7.23
N GLY A 42 8.76 -34.22 -6.61
CA GLY A 42 8.04 -34.06 -5.34
C GLY A 42 8.80 -34.52 -4.10
N ARG A 43 10.05 -35.00 -4.23
CA ARG A 43 10.78 -35.63 -3.10
C ARG A 43 11.48 -34.64 -2.18
N HIS A 44 11.74 -33.43 -2.66
CA HIS A 44 12.46 -32.41 -1.90
C HIS A 44 11.62 -31.15 -1.82
N VAL A 45 11.48 -30.63 -0.61
CA VAL A 45 10.90 -29.32 -0.33
C VAL A 45 11.94 -28.49 0.41
N ARG A 46 12.13 -27.25 -0.05
CA ARG A 46 12.93 -26.24 0.64
C ARG A 46 12.06 -25.04 0.95
N THR A 47 12.06 -24.60 2.20
CA THR A 47 11.34 -23.41 2.64
C THR A 47 12.32 -22.29 2.93
N VAL A 48 12.00 -21.09 2.44
CA VAL A 48 12.73 -19.85 2.72
C VAL A 48 11.73 -18.81 3.21
N THR A 49 12.06 -18.12 4.30
CA THR A 49 11.15 -17.17 4.93
C THR A 49 11.79 -15.78 5.07
N PRO A 50 11.97 -15.03 3.97
CA PRO A 50 12.44 -13.65 4.07
C PRO A 50 11.53 -12.80 4.95
N ILE A 51 12.16 -11.95 5.76
CA ILE A 51 11.51 -10.94 6.59
C ILE A 51 11.89 -9.58 6.00
N VAL A 52 10.88 -8.79 5.62
CA VAL A 52 11.03 -7.46 5.05
C VAL A 52 10.37 -6.46 5.99
N THR A 53 11.10 -5.44 6.42
CA THR A 53 10.55 -4.38 7.28
C THR A 53 10.53 -3.06 6.50
N LEU A 54 9.35 -2.46 6.39
CA LEU A 54 9.19 -1.10 5.90
C LEU A 54 8.99 -0.17 7.09
N ALA A 55 9.97 0.71 7.30
CA ALA A 55 9.87 1.79 8.28
C ALA A 55 9.84 3.13 7.53
N TRP A 56 8.64 3.62 7.21
CA TRP A 56 8.47 4.99 6.76
C TRP A 56 8.61 5.93 7.97
N SER A 57 9.60 6.81 7.95
CA SER A 57 9.77 7.86 8.98
C SER A 57 8.93 9.11 8.72
N GLY A 58 8.14 9.12 7.64
CA GLY A 58 7.28 10.24 7.27
C GLY A 58 5.94 10.18 8.02
N SER A 59 5.65 11.20 8.83
CA SER A 59 4.29 11.44 9.31
C SER A 59 3.41 11.77 8.10
N LEU A 60 2.52 10.85 7.70
CA LEU A 60 1.39 11.20 6.85
C LEU A 60 0.38 11.95 7.70
N THR A 61 0.62 13.23 7.96
CA THR A 61 -0.49 14.13 8.29
C THR A 61 -1.38 14.17 7.05
N SER A 62 -2.39 13.30 7.02
CA SER A 62 -3.55 13.46 6.17
C SER A 62 -4.24 14.76 6.60
N THR A 63 -3.75 15.88 6.07
CA THR A 63 -4.41 17.17 6.25
C THR A 63 -5.67 17.12 5.41
N ALA A 64 -6.76 16.80 6.10
CA ALA A 64 -8.15 16.90 5.69
C ALA A 64 -8.39 17.53 4.30
N HIS A 65 -8.96 16.75 3.39
CA HIS A 65 -9.64 17.28 2.23
C HIS A 65 -10.90 18.03 2.71
N GLY A 66 -10.74 19.32 3.04
CA GLY A 66 -11.86 20.16 3.47
C GLY A 66 -11.49 21.32 4.41
N SER A 67 -10.45 22.10 4.11
CA SER A 67 -10.39 23.46 4.67
C SER A 67 -11.51 24.32 4.06
N PRO A 68 -12.22 25.13 4.85
CA PRO A 68 -13.37 25.91 4.39
C PRO A 68 -12.91 27.00 3.41
N ARG A 69 -13.54 27.06 2.24
CA ARG A 69 -13.32 28.15 1.29
C ARG A 69 -13.93 29.43 1.86
N ALA A 70 -13.11 30.29 2.46
CA ALA A 70 -13.45 31.69 2.68
C ALA A 70 -13.04 32.50 1.44
N THR A 71 -14.00 33.13 0.74
CA THR A 71 -13.78 34.35 -0.06
C THR A 71 -15.12 34.96 -0.46
N GLY A 72 -15.41 36.14 0.09
CA GLY A 72 -16.66 36.88 -0.12
C GLY A 72 -16.65 37.90 -1.27
N ARG A 73 -17.87 38.31 -1.63
CA ARG A 73 -18.39 39.55 -2.28
C ARG A 73 -19.58 39.09 -3.16
N ARG A 74 -20.78 39.66 -3.13
CA ARG A 74 -21.18 41.07 -3.04
C ARG A 74 -22.71 41.10 -2.89
N MET A 75 -23.25 41.74 -1.85
CA MET A 75 -24.54 42.44 -1.93
C MET A 75 -24.54 43.58 -0.91
N ALA A 76 -24.63 44.80 -1.43
CA ALA A 76 -25.26 45.93 -0.77
C ALA A 76 -26.15 46.60 -1.85
N PRO A 77 -27.18 47.40 -1.52
CA PRO A 77 -27.70 47.73 -0.17
C PRO A 77 -29.23 47.55 -0.04
N LYS A 78 -29.77 47.70 1.17
CA LYS A 78 -31.06 48.39 1.36
C LYS A 78 -30.91 49.38 2.52
N PRO A 79 -31.26 50.67 2.34
CA PRO A 79 -31.28 51.65 3.43
C PRO A 79 -32.65 51.67 4.14
N GLU A 80 -32.69 52.41 5.25
CA GLU A 80 -33.80 52.73 6.17
C GLU A 80 -33.91 51.82 7.40
N SER A 81 -34.04 52.34 8.63
CA SER A 81 -34.46 53.69 9.05
C SER A 81 -33.62 54.18 10.24
N GLY A 82 -33.22 55.45 10.17
CA GLY A 82 -32.74 56.16 11.35
C GLY A 82 -33.85 56.27 12.39
N GLY A 83 -33.57 55.82 13.61
CA GLY A 83 -34.23 56.30 14.81
C GLY A 83 -33.26 57.24 15.50
N ALA A 84 -33.43 58.54 15.27
CA ALA A 84 -32.88 59.57 16.13
C ALA A 84 -33.81 59.73 17.34
N SER A 85 -33.23 59.96 18.53
CA SER A 85 -33.82 60.88 19.49
C SER A 85 -33.79 62.31 18.94
#